data_AF-A0A355CDP4-F1
#
_entry.id   AF-A0A355CDP4-F1
#
_cell.length_a   1.000
_cell.length_b   1.000
_cell.length_c   1.000
_cell.angle_alpha   90.00
_cell.angle_beta   90.00
_cell.angle_gamma   90.00
#
_symmetry.space_group_name_H-M   'P 1'
#
loop_
_entity.id
_entity.type
_entity.pdbx_description
1 polymer ?
#
loop_
_entity_poly.entity_id
_entity_poly.type
_entity_poly.pdbx_seq_one_letter_code
_entity_poly.pdbx_strand_id
1 'polypeptide(L)'
;MEITNFIALSVIVAAVLGIGLGTMTWAYFGKGSISVLFKEPILSSPEFPATDAGSKASVYFQAGIEAYQSGNYRKAKDKFSSAIQLVSTWAEAYHNRGLACANLRSDDDAVANLISASELYQQQGNGFAIDLIKQNLVALKQRKLEREKQKALKQ
;
A
#
# COMPACT_ATOMS: atom_id res chain seq x y z
N MET A 1 22.94 -19.56 -56.46
CA MET A 1 23.47 -18.68 -55.39
C MET A 1 22.40 -17.80 -54.72
N GLU A 2 21.11 -17.93 -55.07
CA GLU A 2 20.02 -17.11 -54.52
C GLU A 2 19.47 -17.61 -53.16
N ILE A 3 19.39 -18.94 -52.97
CA ILE A 3 18.77 -19.56 -51.78
C ILE A 3 19.60 -19.29 -50.51
N THR A 4 20.92 -19.25 -50.63
CA THR A 4 21.84 -19.02 -49.51
C THR A 4 21.68 -17.60 -48.94
N ASN A 5 21.42 -16.59 -49.77
CA ASN A 5 21.17 -15.21 -49.34
C ASN A 5 19.81 -15.06 -48.65
N PHE A 6 18.78 -15.77 -49.10
CA PHE A 6 17.46 -15.74 -48.48
C PHE A 6 17.47 -16.37 -47.07
N ILE A 7 18.17 -17.51 -46.91
CA ILE A 7 18.36 -18.15 -45.61
C ILE A 7 19.16 -17.23 -44.68
N ALA A 8 20.26 -16.64 -45.16
CA ALA A 8 21.08 -15.73 -44.35
C ALA A 8 20.30 -14.50 -43.86
N LEU A 9 19.47 -13.89 -44.71
CA LEU A 9 18.63 -12.75 -44.34
C LEU A 9 17.60 -13.14 -43.26
N SER A 10 16.98 -14.31 -43.38
CA SER A 10 15.96 -14.79 -42.44
C SER A 10 16.51 -15.02 -41.02
N VAL A 11 17.75 -15.54 -40.90
CA VAL A 11 18.41 -15.76 -39.61
C VAL A 11 18.74 -14.44 -38.92
N ILE A 12 19.17 -13.43 -39.68
CA ILE A 12 19.46 -12.09 -39.13
C ILE A 12 18.18 -11.42 -38.62
N VAL A 13 17.08 -11.50 -39.38
CA VAL A 13 15.78 -10.96 -38.95
C VAL A 13 15.28 -11.64 -37.68
N ALA A 14 15.40 -12.97 -37.58
CA ALA A 14 15.02 -13.70 -36.38
C ALA A 14 15.88 -13.33 -35.16
N ALA A 15 17.19 -13.13 -35.34
CA ALA A 15 18.10 -12.70 -34.28
C ALA A 15 17.75 -11.29 -33.77
N VAL A 16 17.45 -10.34 -34.66
CA VAL A 16 17.08 -8.96 -34.29
C VAL A 16 15.73 -8.92 -33.55
N LEU A 17 14.74 -9.71 -34.00
CA LEU A 17 13.44 -9.80 -33.32
C LEU A 17 13.55 -10.45 -31.94
N GLY A 18 14.36 -11.50 -31.79
CA GLY A 18 14.59 -12.17 -30.50
C GLY A 18 15.23 -11.26 -29.45
N ILE A 19 16.19 -10.43 -29.84
CA ILE A 19 16.86 -9.47 -28.93
C ILE A 19 15.90 -8.35 -28.49
N GLY A 20 15.06 -7.85 -29.40
CA GLY A 20 14.06 -6.83 -29.07
C GLY A 20 13.01 -7.29 -28.04
N LEU A 21 12.49 -8.52 -28.20
CA LEU A 21 11.52 -9.10 -27.26
C LEU A 21 12.13 -9.47 -25.90
N GLY A 22 13.38 -9.95 -25.89
CA GLY A 22 14.09 -10.34 -24.65
C GLY A 22 14.40 -9.15 -23.72
N THR A 23 14.76 -7.99 -24.29
CA THR A 23 15.05 -6.79 -23.48
C THR A 23 13.78 -6.18 -22.85
N MET A 24 12.63 -6.24 -23.54
CA MET A 24 11.36 -5.76 -22.98
C MET A 24 10.86 -6.60 -21.80
N THR A 25 11.01 -7.92 -21.86
CA THR A 25 10.62 -8.79 -20.73
C THR A 25 11.50 -8.54 -19.50
N TRP A 26 12.79 -8.29 -19.67
CA TRP A 26 13.69 -7.93 -18.55
C TRP A 26 13.33 -6.60 -17.90
N ALA A 27 12.86 -5.62 -18.67
CA ALA A 27 12.39 -4.32 -18.17
C ALA A 27 11.02 -4.42 -17.46
N TYR A 28 10.07 -5.20 -18.00
CA TYR A 28 8.73 -5.36 -17.42
C TYR A 28 8.74 -6.15 -16.09
N PHE A 29 9.64 -7.13 -15.98
CA PHE A 29 9.82 -7.93 -14.75
C PHE A 29 11.00 -7.48 -13.88
N GLY A 30 11.56 -6.29 -14.15
CA GLY A 30 12.65 -5.71 -13.35
C GLY A 30 12.29 -5.62 -11.85
N LYS A 31 13.28 -5.86 -10.98
CA LYS A 31 13.24 -5.94 -9.49
C LYS A 31 12.68 -4.69 -8.76
N GLY A 32 11.47 -4.22 -9.09
CA GLY A 32 10.95 -2.93 -8.63
C GLY A 32 9.44 -2.84 -8.42
N SER A 33 8.67 -3.93 -8.56
CA SER A 33 7.24 -3.88 -8.20
C SER A 33 7.11 -3.54 -6.71
N ILE A 34 6.38 -2.46 -6.41
CA ILE A 34 6.10 -2.06 -5.02
C ILE A 34 5.19 -3.14 -4.45
N SER A 35 5.75 -4.01 -3.62
CA SER A 35 4.97 -4.96 -2.83
C SER A 35 4.09 -4.18 -1.85
N VAL A 36 2.78 -4.19 -2.13
CA VAL A 36 1.74 -3.71 -1.22
C VAL A 36 1.79 -4.58 0.04
N LEU A 37 1.97 -3.95 1.19
CA LEU A 37 2.16 -4.66 2.45
C LEU A 37 0.82 -5.05 3.07
N PHE A 38 -0.21 -4.19 2.91
CA PHE A 38 -1.52 -4.39 3.51
C PHE A 38 -2.60 -4.30 2.42
N LYS A 39 -3.15 -5.42 1.97
CA LYS A 39 -4.14 -5.42 0.87
C LYS A 39 -5.55 -5.05 1.32
N GLU A 40 -5.89 -5.33 2.57
CA GLU A 40 -7.25 -5.16 3.07
C GLU A 40 -7.31 -4.02 4.09
N PRO A 41 -8.28 -3.10 3.97
CA PRO A 41 -8.58 -2.13 5.01
C PRO A 41 -9.47 -2.77 6.08
N ILE A 42 -9.53 -2.16 7.25
CA ILE A 42 -10.52 -2.48 8.27
C ILE A 42 -11.87 -1.92 7.82
N LEU A 43 -12.85 -2.81 7.67
CA LEU A 43 -14.22 -2.47 7.24
C LEU A 43 -15.16 -2.20 8.41
N SER A 44 -14.82 -2.68 9.60
CA SER A 44 -15.60 -2.51 10.82
C SER A 44 -15.64 -1.04 11.22
N SER A 45 -16.82 -0.51 11.58
CA SER A 45 -16.96 0.81 12.20
C SER A 45 -17.68 0.65 13.54
N PRO A 46 -17.20 1.26 14.63
CA PRO A 46 -18.02 1.44 15.81
C PRO A 46 -19.20 2.36 15.46
N GLU A 47 -20.33 2.15 16.14
CA GLU A 47 -21.47 3.07 16.06
C GLU A 47 -21.09 4.38 16.76
N PHE A 48 -20.75 5.38 15.97
CA PHE A 48 -20.65 6.75 16.46
C PHE A 48 -22.06 7.33 16.65
N PRO A 49 -22.23 8.28 17.59
CA PRO A 49 -23.51 8.96 17.74
C PRO A 49 -23.90 9.61 16.41
N ALA A 50 -25.18 9.46 16.03
CA ALA A 50 -25.78 9.99 14.82
C ALA A 50 -25.83 11.54 14.84
N THR A 51 -24.65 12.14 14.79
CA THR A 51 -24.41 13.57 14.67
C THR A 51 -24.15 13.91 13.20
N ASP A 52 -24.48 15.13 12.77
CA ASP A 52 -24.19 15.60 11.40
C ASP A 52 -22.69 15.43 11.05
N ALA A 53 -21.80 15.68 12.02
CA ALA A 53 -20.36 15.45 11.87
C ALA A 53 -20.02 13.97 11.70
N GLY A 54 -20.62 13.08 12.50
CA GLY A 54 -20.43 11.63 12.40
C GLY A 54 -20.91 11.06 11.06
N SER A 55 -22.07 11.50 10.58
CA SER A 55 -22.60 11.10 9.26
C SER A 55 -21.72 11.57 8.10
N LYS A 56 -21.19 12.80 8.15
CA LYS A 56 -20.23 13.28 7.14
C LYS A 56 -18.91 12.51 7.21
N ALA A 57 -18.43 12.23 8.42
CA ALA A 57 -17.20 11.47 8.64
C ALA A 57 -17.32 10.04 8.09
N SER A 58 -18.46 9.37 8.26
CA SER A 58 -18.67 8.03 7.73
C SER A 58 -18.69 7.98 6.20
N VAL A 59 -19.27 9.00 5.55
CA VAL A 59 -19.19 9.14 4.08
C VAL A 59 -17.73 9.26 3.62
N TYR A 60 -16.91 10.07 4.30
CA TYR A 60 -15.49 10.16 3.98
C TYR A 60 -14.74 8.85 4.26
N PHE A 61 -15.03 8.18 5.36
CA PHE A 61 -14.43 6.89 5.70
C PHE A 61 -14.74 5.83 4.64
N GLN A 62 -16.00 5.71 4.22
CA GLN A 62 -16.43 4.79 3.18
C GLN A 62 -15.75 5.09 1.83
N ALA A 63 -15.71 6.37 1.43
CA ALA A 63 -14.97 6.78 0.23
C ALA A 63 -13.46 6.48 0.32
N GLY A 64 -12.91 6.48 1.54
CA GLY A 64 -11.53 6.06 1.81
C GLY A 64 -11.33 4.56 1.61
N ILE A 65 -12.26 3.73 2.09
CA ILE A 65 -12.26 2.28 1.88
C ILE A 65 -12.33 1.94 0.39
N GLU A 66 -13.26 2.55 -0.35
CA GLU A 66 -13.42 2.31 -1.79
C GLU A 66 -12.14 2.69 -2.56
N ALA A 67 -11.54 3.83 -2.22
CA ALA A 67 -10.27 4.26 -2.80
C ALA A 67 -9.14 3.28 -2.44
N TYR A 68 -9.11 2.76 -1.22
CA TYR A 68 -8.12 1.79 -0.76
C TYR A 68 -8.23 0.47 -1.53
N GLN A 69 -9.45 -0.06 -1.66
CA GLN A 69 -9.74 -1.29 -2.41
C GLN A 69 -9.41 -1.13 -3.91
N SER A 70 -9.58 0.07 -4.45
CA SER A 70 -9.17 0.41 -5.81
C SER A 70 -7.65 0.58 -5.98
N GLY A 71 -6.85 0.37 -4.92
CA GLY A 71 -5.40 0.58 -4.91
C GLY A 71 -4.98 2.05 -4.92
N ASN A 72 -5.91 3.00 -4.85
CA ASN A 72 -5.62 4.42 -4.80
C ASN A 72 -5.36 4.88 -3.35
N TYR A 73 -4.21 4.45 -2.82
CA TYR A 73 -3.84 4.71 -1.44
C TYR A 73 -3.66 6.20 -1.12
N ARG A 74 -3.31 7.04 -2.11
CA ARG A 74 -3.23 8.50 -1.93
C ARG A 74 -4.60 9.09 -1.64
N LYS A 75 -5.59 8.78 -2.50
CA LYS A 75 -6.97 9.21 -2.29
C LYS A 75 -7.55 8.62 -1.00
N ALA A 76 -7.23 7.37 -0.69
CA ALA A 76 -7.64 6.73 0.57
C ALA A 76 -7.15 7.51 1.79
N LYS A 77 -5.84 7.84 1.83
CA LYS A 77 -5.23 8.65 2.89
C LYS A 77 -5.94 10.00 3.08
N ASP A 78 -6.24 10.69 1.98
CA ASP A 78 -6.90 12.00 2.03
C ASP A 78 -8.33 11.88 2.57
N LYS A 79 -9.08 10.87 2.13
CA LYS A 79 -10.44 10.60 2.62
C LYS A 79 -10.48 10.21 4.08
N PHE A 80 -9.56 9.35 4.54
CA PHE A 80 -9.44 9.06 5.97
C PHE A 80 -9.03 10.30 6.77
N SER A 81 -8.22 11.19 6.22
CA SER A 81 -7.87 12.45 6.89
C SER A 81 -9.08 13.37 7.06
N SER A 82 -9.97 13.45 6.06
CA SER A 82 -11.24 14.18 6.19
C SER A 82 -12.16 13.55 7.25
N ALA A 83 -12.22 12.22 7.36
CA ALA A 83 -12.98 11.56 8.42
C ALA A 83 -12.42 11.89 9.82
N ILE A 84 -11.09 11.83 9.99
CA ILE A 84 -10.39 12.14 11.24
C ILE A 84 -10.58 13.61 11.66
N GLN A 85 -10.63 14.54 10.71
CA GLN A 85 -10.87 15.97 11.00
C GLN A 85 -12.26 16.22 11.61
N LEU A 86 -13.24 15.41 11.23
CA LEU A 86 -14.61 15.50 11.75
C LEU A 86 -14.77 14.72 13.06
N VAL A 87 -14.12 13.57 13.17
CA VAL A 87 -14.15 12.70 14.35
C VAL A 87 -12.73 12.28 14.70
N SER A 88 -12.09 13.06 15.57
CA SER A 88 -10.70 12.84 15.97
C SER A 88 -10.49 11.61 16.87
N THR A 89 -11.57 11.00 17.37
CA THR A 89 -11.55 9.80 18.20
C THR A 89 -11.78 8.50 17.41
N TRP A 90 -11.80 8.58 16.08
CA TRP A 90 -12.09 7.43 15.21
C TRP A 90 -10.85 6.57 14.96
N ALA A 91 -10.66 5.56 15.81
CA ALA A 91 -9.50 4.65 15.79
C ALA A 91 -9.27 3.97 14.42
N GLU A 92 -10.34 3.45 13.81
CA GLU A 92 -10.31 2.77 12.51
C GLU A 92 -9.84 3.69 11.39
N ALA A 93 -10.23 4.97 11.42
CA ALA A 93 -9.81 5.94 10.42
C ALA A 93 -8.30 6.19 10.51
N TYR A 94 -7.74 6.30 11.72
CA TYR A 94 -6.29 6.34 11.92
C TYR A 94 -5.61 5.06 11.46
N HIS A 95 -6.17 3.90 11.80
CA HIS A 95 -5.61 2.60 11.41
C HIS A 95 -5.54 2.51 9.88
N ASN A 96 -6.65 2.71 9.19
CA ASN A 96 -6.72 2.63 7.72
C ASN A 96 -5.87 3.68 7.02
N ARG A 97 -5.75 4.90 7.58
CA ARG A 97 -4.80 5.90 7.09
C ARG A 97 -3.36 5.41 7.24
N GLY A 98 -3.02 4.78 8.35
CA GLY A 98 -1.71 4.16 8.58
C GLY A 98 -1.38 3.07 7.55
N LEU A 99 -2.32 2.20 7.24
CA LEU A 99 -2.15 1.17 6.20
C LEU A 99 -1.97 1.80 4.81
N ALA A 100 -2.74 2.86 4.50
CA ALA A 100 -2.62 3.58 3.24
C ALA A 100 -1.23 4.23 3.11
N CYS A 101 -0.75 4.89 4.17
CA CYS A 101 0.62 5.44 4.23
C CYS A 101 1.69 4.35 4.05
N ALA A 102 1.50 3.18 4.68
CA ALA A 102 2.42 2.05 4.54
C ALA A 102 2.51 1.55 3.10
N ASN A 103 1.39 1.47 2.39
CA ASN A 103 1.35 1.09 0.98
C ASN A 103 1.93 2.15 0.06
N LEU A 104 1.84 3.43 0.44
CA LEU A 104 2.54 4.55 -0.21
C LEU A 104 4.04 4.62 0.10
N ARG A 105 4.59 3.68 0.89
CA ARG A 105 6.00 3.65 1.34
C ARG A 105 6.38 4.82 2.25
N SER A 106 5.39 5.50 2.83
CA SER A 106 5.58 6.46 3.92
C SER A 106 5.51 5.73 5.25
N ASP A 107 6.57 4.98 5.55
CA ASP A 107 6.63 4.06 6.71
C ASP A 107 6.56 4.84 8.04
N ASP A 108 7.16 6.03 8.13
CA ASP A 108 7.15 6.85 9.35
C ASP A 108 5.74 7.40 9.63
N ASP A 109 5.06 7.92 8.61
CA ASP A 109 3.65 8.34 8.72
C ASP A 109 2.76 7.15 9.09
N ALA A 110 3.03 5.96 8.55
CA ALA A 110 2.26 4.77 8.86
C ALA A 110 2.37 4.40 10.34
N VAL A 111 3.59 4.40 10.88
CA VAL A 111 3.83 4.12 12.31
C VAL A 111 3.13 5.13 13.20
N ALA A 112 3.25 6.43 12.91
CA ALA A 112 2.60 7.48 13.70
C ALA A 112 1.08 7.29 13.76
N ASN A 113 0.46 7.01 12.61
CA ASN A 113 -0.98 6.75 12.53
C ASN A 113 -1.43 5.50 13.28
N LEU A 114 -0.66 4.42 13.16
CA LEU A 114 -0.94 3.17 13.87
C LEU A 114 -0.79 3.32 15.38
N ILE A 115 0.14 4.16 15.87
CA ILE A 115 0.26 4.48 17.30
C ILE A 115 -0.98 5.23 17.78
N SER A 116 -1.41 6.29 17.08
CA SER A 116 -2.64 7.01 17.43
C SER A 116 -3.88 6.10 17.43
N ALA A 117 -3.98 5.19 16.46
CA ALA A 117 -5.04 4.19 16.44
C ALA A 117 -4.98 3.25 17.66
N SER A 118 -3.78 2.81 18.06
CA SER A 118 -3.60 1.92 19.23
C SER A 118 -4.01 2.61 20.53
N GLU A 119 -3.69 3.89 20.70
CA GLU A 119 -4.08 4.67 21.88
C GLU A 119 -5.60 4.77 21.98
N LEU A 120 -6.28 5.04 20.86
CA LEU A 120 -7.73 5.11 20.81
C LEU A 120 -8.38 3.73 21.05
N TYR A 121 -7.85 2.66 20.44
CA TYR A 121 -8.36 1.30 20.70
C TYR A 121 -8.17 0.87 22.15
N GLN A 122 -7.07 1.29 22.79
CA GLN A 122 -6.85 1.06 24.21
C GLN A 122 -7.91 1.75 25.07
N GLN A 123 -8.25 3.01 24.77
CA GLN A 123 -9.32 3.74 25.45
C GLN A 123 -10.69 3.08 25.25
N GLN A 124 -10.92 2.49 24.08
CA GLN A 124 -12.15 1.76 23.74
C GLN A 124 -12.19 0.33 24.32
N GLY A 125 -11.10 -0.16 24.91
CA GLY A 125 -11.01 -1.55 25.40
C GLY A 125 -10.92 -2.60 24.28
N ASN A 126 -10.60 -2.20 23.05
CA ASN A 126 -10.52 -3.10 21.89
C ASN A 126 -9.14 -3.77 21.79
N GLY A 127 -8.88 -4.76 22.64
CA GLY A 127 -7.60 -5.49 22.68
C GLY A 127 -7.24 -6.19 21.37
N PHE A 128 -8.24 -6.72 20.66
CA PHE A 128 -8.04 -7.39 19.37
C PHE A 128 -7.44 -6.44 18.32
N ALA A 129 -7.98 -5.22 18.21
CA ALA A 129 -7.47 -4.24 17.26
C ALA A 129 -6.04 -3.79 17.59
N ILE A 130 -5.70 -3.69 18.89
CA ILE A 130 -4.33 -3.40 19.33
C ILE A 130 -3.37 -4.51 18.89
N ASP A 131 -3.75 -5.77 19.01
CA ASP A 131 -2.91 -6.88 18.58
C ASP A 131 -2.70 -6.90 17.06
N LEU A 132 -3.72 -6.53 16.29
CA LEU A 132 -3.59 -6.32 14.85
C LEU A 132 -2.62 -5.17 14.53
N ILE A 133 -2.67 -4.06 15.27
CA ILE A 133 -1.72 -2.95 15.12
C ILE A 133 -0.29 -3.41 15.40
N LYS A 134 -0.06 -4.18 16.48
CA LYS A 134 1.27 -4.72 16.80
C LYS A 134 1.82 -5.54 15.63
N GLN A 135 1.00 -6.39 15.02
CA GLN A 135 1.41 -7.16 13.84
C GLN A 135 1.79 -6.26 12.66
N ASN A 136 0.99 -5.22 12.38
CA ASN A 136 1.28 -4.26 11.31
C ASN A 136 2.58 -3.49 11.55
N LEU A 137 2.85 -3.08 12.79
CA LEU A 137 4.10 -2.41 13.18
C LEU A 137 5.32 -3.34 13.02
N VAL A 138 5.18 -4.63 13.37
CA VAL A 138 6.23 -5.63 13.15
C VAL A 138 6.54 -5.77 11.66
N ALA A 139 5.51 -5.84 10.80
CA ALA A 139 5.70 -5.91 9.35
C ALA A 139 6.44 -4.68 8.79
N LEU A 140 6.10 -3.48 9.26
CA LEU A 140 6.81 -2.25 8.89
C LEU A 140 8.28 -2.26 9.35
N LYS A 141 8.54 -2.73 10.56
CA LYS A 141 9.90 -2.87 11.09
C LYS A 141 10.74 -3.85 10.25
N GLN A 142 10.17 -4.99 9.86
CA GLN A 142 10.88 -5.97 9.02
C GLN A 142 11.20 -5.38 7.64
N ARG A 143 10.24 -4.70 7.01
CA ARG A 143 10.46 -4.02 5.74
C ARG A 143 11.59 -2.99 5.83
N LYS A 144 11.69 -2.23 6.93
CA LYS A 144 12.79 -1.29 7.16
C LYS A 144 14.14 -2.00 7.26
N LEU A 145 14.22 -3.07 8.05
CA LEU A 145 15.44 -3.87 8.21
C LEU A 145 15.89 -4.50 6.88
N GLU A 146 14.96 -5.02 6.09
CA GLU A 146 15.26 -5.57 4.77
C GLU A 146 15.84 -4.49 3.84
N ARG A 147 15.25 -3.29 3.82
CA ARG A 147 15.78 -2.16 3.03
C ARG A 147 17.20 -1.80 3.45
N GLU A 148 17.51 -1.81 4.75
CA GLU A 148 18.84 -1.54 5.27
C GLU A 148 19.85 -2.61 4.87
N LYS A 149 19.50 -3.90 5.02
CA LYS A 149 20.32 -5.02 4.55
C LYS A 149 20.61 -4.95 3.04
N GLN A 150 19.59 -4.62 2.25
CA GLN A 150 19.74 -4.48 0.79
C GLN A 150 20.62 -3.30 0.39
N LYS A 151 20.62 -2.21 1.18
CA LYS A 151 21.54 -1.08 0.98
C LYS A 151 22.98 -1.51 1.32
N ALA A 152 23.18 -2.19 2.44
CA ALA A 152 24.50 -2.68 2.86
C ALA A 152 25.11 -3.68 1.87
N LEU A 153 24.30 -4.57 1.25
CA LEU A 153 24.79 -5.53 0.25
C LEU A 153 25.24 -4.87 -1.07
N LYS A 154 24.80 -3.64 -1.34
CA LYS A 154 25.12 -2.89 -2.56
C LYS A 154 26.28 -1.90 -2.38
N GLN A 155 26.79 -1.77 -1.16
CA GLN A 155 27.96 -0.96 -0.81
C GLN A 155 29.20 -1.85 -0.78
#